data_AF-A0A5D4GWQ6-F1
#
_entry.id   AF-A0A5D4GWQ6-F1
#
_cell.length_a   1.000
_cell.length_b   1.000
_cell.length_c   1.000
_cell.angle_alpha   90.00
_cell.angle_beta   90.00
_cell.angle_gamma   90.00
#
_symmetry.space_group_name_H-M   'P 1'
#
loop_
_entity.id
_entity.type
_entity.pdbx_description
1 polymer ?
#
loop_
_entity_poly.entity_id
_entity_poly.type
_entity_poly.pdbx_seq_one_letter_code
_entity_poly.pdbx_strand_id
1 'polypeptide(L)' 'MGEIVNLRMARKRKARAQDEKAAGENRLLHGRSKAERSVTKSENQRAEAAHEAHRRERPEPGEDR' A
#
# COMPACT_ATOMS: atom_id res chain seq x y z
N MET A 1 -6.03 -29.92 -21.35
CA MET A 1 -4.65 -29.55 -21.72
C MET A 1 -4.29 -28.34 -20.87
N GLY A 2 -3.44 -28.51 -19.84
CA GLY A 2 -3.15 -27.45 -18.88
C GLY A 2 -1.87 -26.71 -19.26
N GLU A 3 -1.92 -25.38 -19.28
CA GLU A 3 -0.74 -24.56 -19.56
C GLU A 3 0.19 -24.54 -18.33
N ILE A 4 1.40 -25.08 -18.49
CA ILE A 4 2.39 -25.14 -17.42
C ILE A 4 3.04 -23.77 -17.30
N VAL A 5 2.62 -22.99 -16.30
CA VAL A 5 3.20 -21.67 -16.02
C VAL A 5 4.38 -21.76 -15.06
N ASN A 6 5.47 -21.06 -15.41
CA ASN A 6 6.64 -20.98 -14.53
C ASN A 6 6.43 -19.93 -13.43
N LEU A 7 6.10 -20.41 -12.22
CA LEU A 7 5.86 -19.56 -11.05
C LEU A 7 7.07 -18.72 -10.62
N ARG A 8 8.30 -19.20 -10.83
CA ARG A 8 9.52 -18.41 -10.53
C ARG A 8 9.58 -17.16 -11.39
N MET A 9 9.30 -17.30 -12.69
CA MET A 9 9.29 -16.16 -13.61
C MET A 9 8.13 -15.20 -13.31
N ALA A 10 6.96 -15.73 -12.96
CA ALA A 10 5.81 -14.93 -12.56
C ALA A 10 6.11 -14.09 -11.30
N ARG A 11 6.68 -14.71 -10.25
CA ARG A 11 7.10 -14.02 -9.02
C ARG A 11 8.15 -12.95 -9.31
N LYS A 12 9.15 -13.25 -10.13
CA LYS A 12 10.20 -12.29 -10.51
C LYS A 12 9.62 -11.09 -11.27
N ARG A 13 8.66 -11.31 -12.18
CA ARG A 13 7.96 -10.22 -12.86
C ARG A 13 7.17 -9.35 -11.88
N LYS A 14 6.45 -9.97 -10.94
CA LYS A 14 5.72 -9.23 -9.90
C LYS A 14 6.66 -8.37 -9.04
N ALA A 15 7.78 -8.94 -8.60
CA ALA A 15 8.77 -8.22 -7.80
C ALA A 15 9.32 -7.00 -8.56
N ARG A 16 9.78 -7.18 -9.81
CA ARG A 16 10.26 -6.06 -10.62
C ARG A 16 9.22 -4.96 -10.81
N ALA A 17 7.96 -5.34 -11.06
CA ALA A 17 6.88 -4.36 -11.21
C ALA A 17 6.60 -3.59 -9.91
N GLN A 18 6.77 -4.22 -8.74
CA GLN A 18 6.68 -3.55 -7.45
C GLN A 18 7.85 -2.57 -7.24
N ASP A 19 9.07 -3.01 -7.57
CA ASP A 19 10.27 -2.18 -7.46
C ASP A 19 10.19 -0.94 -8.39
N GLU A 20 9.70 -1.12 -9.62
CA GLU A 20 9.50 -0.02 -10.58
C GLU A 20 8.47 1.00 -10.09
N LYS A 21 7.36 0.54 -9.49
CA LYS A 21 6.36 1.42 -8.87
C LYS A 21 6.95 2.22 -7.72
N ALA A 22 7.64 1.55 -6.80
CA ALA A 22 8.31 2.18 -5.67
C ALA A 22 9.37 3.20 -6.14
N ALA A 23 10.13 2.86 -7.18
CA ALA A 23 11.09 3.79 -7.77
C ALA A 23 10.40 5.01 -8.41
N GLY A 24 9.25 4.84 -9.04
CA GLY A 24 8.44 5.94 -9.58
C GLY A 24 7.95 6.89 -8.48
N GLU A 25 7.39 6.34 -7.41
CA GLU A 25 6.96 7.10 -6.24
C GLU A 25 8.13 7.86 -5.61
N ASN A 26 9.26 7.19 -5.38
CA ASN A 26 10.44 7.82 -4.81
C ASN A 26 10.99 8.96 -5.68
N ARG A 27 10.95 8.84 -7.01
CA ARG A 27 11.32 9.94 -7.92
C ARG A 27 10.40 11.15 -7.78
N LEU A 28 9.09 10.93 -7.62
CA LEU A 28 8.10 12.01 -7.40
C LEU A 28 8.26 12.67 -6.03
N LEU A 29 8.70 11.92 -5.02
CA LEU A 29 8.93 12.42 -3.67
C LEU A 29 10.29 13.08 -3.49
N HIS A 30 11.26 12.77 -4.36
CA HIS A 30 12.61 13.31 -4.30
C HIS A 30 12.60 14.84 -4.49
N GLY A 31 13.47 15.54 -3.75
CA GLY A 31 13.58 17.00 -3.81
C GLY A 31 12.57 17.78 -2.98
N ARG A 32 11.61 17.12 -2.31
CA ARG A 32 10.68 17.80 -1.40
C ARG A 32 11.39 18.34 -0.16
N SER A 33 11.03 19.56 0.22
CA SER A 33 11.53 20.22 1.43
C SER A 33 11.06 19.51 2.70
N LYS A 34 11.66 19.86 3.85
CA LYS A 34 11.23 19.33 5.16
C LYS A 34 9.80 19.80 5.52
N ALA A 35 9.46 21.04 5.18
CA ALA A 35 8.16 21.63 5.50
C ALA A 35 7.03 20.90 4.75
N GLU A 36 7.17 20.71 3.44
CA GLU A 36 6.18 19.99 2.62
C GLU A 36 5.96 18.57 3.11
N ARG A 37 7.05 17.83 3.41
CA ARG A 37 6.95 16.48 3.98
C ARG A 37 6.21 16.47 5.32
N SER A 38 6.41 17.47 6.17
CA SER A 38 5.75 17.58 7.48
C SER A 38 4.25 17.85 7.34
N VAL A 39 3.86 18.70 6.40
CA VAL A 39 2.44 19.00 6.13
C VAL A 39 1.73 17.73 5.66
N THR A 40 2.24 17.07 4.62
CA THR A 40 1.66 15.82 4.10
C THR A 40 1.60 14.73 5.17
N LYS A 41 2.63 14.59 6.01
CA LYS A 41 2.61 13.63 7.12
C LYS A 41 1.48 13.94 8.12
N SER A 42 1.31 15.22 8.47
CA SER A 42 0.27 15.64 9.41
C SER A 42 -1.13 15.43 8.84
N GLU A 43 -1.31 15.67 7.55
CA GLU A 43 -2.57 15.41 6.83
C GLU A 43 -2.90 13.91 6.82
N ASN A 44 -1.92 13.06 6.47
CA ASN A 44 -2.10 11.61 6.47
C ASN A 44 -2.45 11.08 7.87
N GLN A 45 -1.77 11.55 8.92
CA GLN A 45 -2.06 11.15 10.29
C GLN A 45 -3.48 11.54 10.74
N ARG A 46 -3.96 12.74 10.34
CA ARG A 46 -5.34 13.16 10.62
C ARG A 46 -6.35 12.29 9.88
N ALA A 47 -6.07 11.96 8.62
CA ALA A 47 -6.92 11.08 7.83
C ALA A 47 -6.98 9.67 8.44
N GLU A 48 -5.82 9.09 8.79
CA GLU A 48 -5.73 7.81 9.50
C GLU A 48 -6.53 7.83 10.80
N ALA A 49 -6.32 8.85 11.65
CA ALA A 49 -7.06 8.99 12.90
C ALA A 49 -8.58 9.11 12.70
N ALA A 50 -9.02 9.83 11.67
CA ALA A 50 -10.44 9.91 11.32
C ALA A 50 -10.99 8.56 10.84
N HIS A 51 -10.22 7.82 10.03
CA HIS A 51 -10.60 6.47 9.61
C HIS A 51 -10.70 5.50 10.78
N GLU A 52 -9.75 5.54 11.72
CA GLU A 52 -9.78 4.72 12.93
C GLU A 52 -10.97 5.08 13.83
N ALA A 53 -11.23 6.36 14.05
CA ALA A 53 -12.34 6.82 14.88
C ALA A 53 -13.72 6.40 14.31
N HIS A 54 -13.82 6.23 13.00
CA HIS A 54 -15.03 5.79 12.31
C HIS A 54 -15.00 4.31 11.91
N ARG A 55 -13.96 3.56 12.33
CA ARG A 55 -13.84 2.14 12.04
C ARG A 55 -14.97 1.40 12.76
N ARG A 56 -15.84 0.77 11.97
CA ARG A 56 -16.85 -0.16 12.48
C ARG A 56 -16.27 -1.56 12.38
N GLU A 57 -16.21 -2.26 13.51
CA GLU A 57 -15.93 -3.68 13.50
C GLU A 57 -17.10 -4.37 12.79
N ARG A 58 -16.80 -5.06 11.69
CA ARG A 58 -17.75 -6.00 11.11
C ARG A 58 -17.79 -7.18 12.09
N PRO A 59 -18.97 -7.69 12.49
CA PRO A 59 -19.01 -8.94 13.24
C PRO A 59 -18.24 -9.99 12.42
N GLU A 60 -17.26 -10.62 13.06
CA GLU A 60 -16.51 -11.72 12.47
C GLU A 60 -17.53 -12.74 11.94
N PRO A 61 -17.45 -13.15 10.66
CA PRO A 61 -18.31 -14.21 10.14
C PRO A 61 -17.88 -15.54 10.76
N GLY A 62 -18.30 -15.79 12.01
CA GLY A 62 -17.89 -16.98 12.76
C GLY A 62 -18.38 -17.11 14.20
N GLU A 63 -18.91 -16.06 14.85
CA GLU A 63 -19.38 -16.11 16.25
C GLU A 63 -20.90 -16.27 16.42
N ASP A 64 -21.55 -16.99 15.49
CA ASP A 64 -22.91 -17.51 15.67
C ASP A 64 -22.89 -19.04 15.44
N ARG A 65 -22.38 -19.82 16.41
CA ARG A 65 -22.77 -21.22 16.70
C ARG A 65 -22.45 -21.61 18.13
#